data_AF-F1LEC4-F1
#
_entry.id   AF-F1LEC4-F1
#
_cell.length_a   1.000
_cell.length_b   1.000
_cell.length_c   1.000
_cell.angle_alpha   90.00
_cell.angle_beta   90.00
_cell.angle_gamma   90.00
#
_symmetry.space_group_name_H-M   'P 1'
#
loop_
_entity.id
_entity.type
_entity.pdbx_description
1 polymer ?
#
loop_
_entity_poly.entity_id
_entity_poly.type
_entity_poly.pdbx_seq_one_letter_code
_entity_poly.pdbx_strand_id
1 'polypeptide(L)'
;MTVLFTGVHFLFYCRALKFIGPFVLMIYTILSRDLSRFLLIYAIFLIGFSQAFYLIFLSCARAKAEMDGTAISQVNNILDNPAESIMRMFIMTIGEFTVFYRELNGCKQQLMRNIGKFLFIVFELFVSIMQFNLLIAMMTRTYEEISSTPKEWKRQWAQVILMLELSLKPRDRLIALLKYSRPIGTDKRKRAFVVARKTTRESLSQTEKELREQQERDIQQEKRTLLKRRLKDMANLANNKDSLGGKMRPLTSYLNAPSTR
;
A
#
# COMPACT_ATOMS: atom_id res chain seq x y z
N MET A 1 -16.83 -5.75 24.89
CA MET A 1 -16.18 -4.58 24.26
C MET A 1 -14.66 -4.74 24.18
N THR A 2 -13.96 -5.05 25.27
CA THR A 2 -12.50 -5.28 25.29
C THR A 2 -12.01 -6.31 24.28
N VAL A 3 -12.70 -7.46 24.13
CA VAL A 3 -12.35 -8.52 23.18
C VAL A 3 -12.38 -8.05 21.71
N LEU A 4 -13.35 -7.18 21.36
CA LEU A 4 -13.44 -6.60 20.01
C LEU A 4 -12.27 -5.65 19.73
N PHE A 5 -11.89 -4.84 20.73
CA PHE A 5 -10.70 -3.99 20.64
C PHE A 5 -9.42 -4.84 20.57
N THR A 6 -9.35 -5.99 21.24
CA THR A 6 -8.18 -6.88 21.16
C THR A 6 -7.92 -7.36 19.73
N GLY A 7 -8.96 -7.64 18.92
CA GLY A 7 -8.79 -8.00 17.51
C GLY A 7 -8.21 -6.87 16.66
N VAL A 8 -8.64 -5.63 16.88
CA VAL A 8 -8.09 -4.44 16.21
C VAL A 8 -6.64 -4.19 16.65
N HIS A 9 -6.35 -4.36 17.94
CA HIS A 9 -4.99 -4.28 18.46
C HIS A 9 -4.09 -5.42 17.94
N PHE A 10 -4.65 -6.61 17.71
CA PHE A 10 -3.91 -7.72 17.10
C PHE A 10 -3.48 -7.41 15.66
N LEU A 11 -4.37 -6.81 14.86
CA LEU A 11 -4.02 -6.34 13.51
C LEU A 11 -2.87 -5.33 13.52
N PHE A 12 -2.78 -4.47 14.54
CA PHE A 12 -1.62 -3.57 14.71
C PHE A 12 -0.28 -4.33 14.88
N TYR A 13 -0.28 -5.49 15.53
CA TYR A 13 0.91 -6.34 15.65
C TYR A 13 1.22 -7.11 14.35
N CYS A 14 0.21 -7.49 13.57
CA CYS A 14 0.39 -8.08 12.23
C CYS A 14 1.13 -7.17 11.24
N ARG A 15 1.18 -5.86 11.52
CA ARG A 15 2.01 -4.87 10.81
C ARG A 15 3.49 -5.26 10.73
N ALA A 16 4.00 -6.00 11.72
CA ALA A 16 5.41 -6.40 11.80
C ALA A 16 5.77 -7.52 10.80
N LEU A 17 4.79 -8.18 10.18
CA LEU A 17 5.02 -9.27 9.24
C LEU A 17 5.34 -8.71 7.85
N LYS A 18 6.45 -9.16 7.25
CA LYS A 18 6.93 -8.68 5.95
C LYS A 18 5.93 -8.88 4.80
N PHE A 19 5.09 -9.91 4.87
CA PHE A 19 4.10 -10.23 3.84
C PHE A 19 2.74 -9.52 4.07
N ILE A 20 2.31 -9.40 5.33
CA ILE A 20 0.98 -8.89 5.72
C ILE A 20 1.00 -7.39 6.10
N GLY A 21 2.14 -6.85 6.50
CA GLY A 21 2.26 -5.52 7.07
C GLY A 21 1.81 -4.38 6.15
N PRO A 22 2.26 -4.31 4.89
CA PRO A 22 1.80 -3.29 3.94
C PRO A 22 0.31 -3.36 3.66
N PHE A 23 -0.24 -4.57 3.57
CA PHE A 23 -1.67 -4.81 3.36
C PHE A 23 -2.51 -4.33 4.55
N VAL A 24 -2.09 -4.65 5.78
CA VAL A 24 -2.79 -4.18 6.99
C VAL A 24 -2.72 -2.66 7.13
N LEU A 25 -1.60 -2.03 6.77
CA LEU A 25 -1.47 -0.57 6.82
C LEU A 25 -2.30 0.16 5.76
N MET A 26 -2.44 -0.45 4.58
CA MET A 26 -3.37 0.02 3.57
C MET A 26 -4.80 -0.02 4.10
N ILE A 27 -5.25 -1.14 4.66
CA ILE A 27 -6.58 -1.28 5.27
C ILE A 27 -6.75 -0.26 6.40
N TYR A 28 -5.74 -0.08 7.27
CA TYR A 28 -5.81 0.88 8.37
C TYR A 28 -5.97 2.32 7.86
N THR A 29 -5.23 2.71 6.83
CA THR A 29 -5.32 4.05 6.22
C THR A 29 -6.68 4.26 5.57
N ILE A 30 -7.18 3.26 4.85
CA ILE A 30 -8.53 3.23 4.28
C ILE A 30 -9.61 3.42 5.36
N LEU A 31 -9.55 2.61 6.42
CA LEU A 31 -10.55 2.59 7.48
C LEU A 31 -10.52 3.86 8.34
N SER A 32 -9.33 4.39 8.62
CA SER A 32 -9.18 5.53 9.52
C SER A 32 -9.35 6.88 8.83
N ARG A 33 -8.85 7.05 7.60
CA ARG A 33 -8.78 8.36 6.93
C ARG A 33 -9.92 8.60 5.94
N ASP A 34 -10.31 7.57 5.20
CA ASP A 34 -11.27 7.70 4.11
C ASP A 34 -12.68 7.33 4.57
N LEU A 35 -12.82 6.21 5.29
CA LEU A 35 -14.12 5.77 5.82
C LEU A 35 -14.67 6.69 6.93
N SER A 36 -13.83 7.30 7.76
CA SER A 36 -14.28 8.17 8.87
C SER A 36 -14.92 9.48 8.38
N ARG A 37 -14.33 10.15 7.39
CA ARG A 37 -14.87 11.38 6.78
C ARG A 37 -16.22 11.12 6.14
N PHE A 38 -16.33 9.97 5.50
CA PHE A 38 -17.59 9.56 4.91
C PHE A 38 -18.64 9.20 5.95
N LEU A 39 -18.27 8.43 6.97
CA LEU A 39 -19.17 8.04 8.05
C LEU A 39 -19.75 9.28 8.74
N LEU A 40 -18.98 10.38 8.82
CA LEU A 40 -19.46 11.66 9.29
C LEU A 40 -20.55 12.25 8.37
N ILE A 41 -20.30 12.31 7.05
CA ILE A 41 -21.28 12.81 6.07
C ILE A 41 -22.55 11.94 6.09
N TYR A 42 -22.37 10.62 6.13
CA TYR A 42 -23.45 9.65 6.29
C TYR A 42 -24.26 9.90 7.55
N ALA A 43 -23.61 10.11 8.70
CA ALA A 43 -24.28 10.35 9.96
C ALA A 43 -25.15 11.63 9.93
N ILE A 44 -24.70 12.69 9.25
CA ILE A 44 -25.48 13.91 9.06
C ILE A 44 -26.79 13.60 8.32
N PHE A 45 -26.71 12.89 7.19
CA PHE A 45 -27.88 12.50 6.43
C PHE A 45 -28.78 11.55 7.20
N LEU A 46 -28.21 10.54 7.86
CA LEU A 46 -28.96 9.55 8.63
C LEU A 46 -29.74 10.20 9.76
N ILE A 47 -29.14 11.13 10.51
CA ILE A 47 -29.84 11.87 11.57
C ILE A 47 -30.91 12.79 10.96
N GLY A 48 -30.63 13.47 9.86
CA GLY A 48 -31.60 14.35 9.20
C GLY A 48 -32.85 13.60 8.73
N PHE A 49 -32.66 12.49 8.00
CA PHE A 49 -33.77 11.67 7.53
C PHE A 49 -34.45 10.89 8.67
N SER A 50 -33.72 10.48 9.72
CA SER A 50 -34.36 9.81 10.87
C SER A 50 -35.40 10.70 11.54
N GLN A 51 -35.14 12.00 11.68
CA GLN A 51 -36.12 12.93 12.26
C GLN A 51 -37.33 13.13 11.34
N ALA A 52 -37.12 13.21 10.02
CA ALA A 52 -38.23 13.30 9.07
C ALA A 52 -39.15 12.07 9.14
N PHE A 53 -38.57 10.86 9.18
CA PHE A 53 -39.35 9.63 9.33
C PHE A 53 -40.00 9.52 10.72
N TYR A 54 -39.34 9.94 11.80
CA TYR A 54 -39.94 10.00 13.13
C TYR A 54 -41.26 10.80 13.13
N LEU A 55 -41.29 11.97 12.48
CA LEU A 55 -42.51 12.78 12.36
C LEU A 55 -43.61 12.11 11.54
N ILE A 56 -43.24 11.39 10.46
CA ILE A 56 -44.19 10.65 9.63
C ILE A 56 -44.82 9.50 10.42
N PHE A 57 -44.01 8.70 11.12
CA PHE A 57 -44.50 7.60 11.94
C PHE A 57 -45.32 8.09 13.13
N LEU A 58 -44.95 9.19 13.78
CA LEU A 58 -45.75 9.82 14.83
C LEU A 58 -47.13 10.26 14.31
N SER A 59 -47.17 10.80 13.09
CA SER A 59 -48.43 11.19 12.44
C SER A 59 -49.31 9.98 12.11
N CYS A 60 -48.70 8.88 11.66
CA CYS A 60 -49.38 7.61 11.42
C CYS A 60 -49.90 6.97 12.71
N ALA A 61 -49.12 7.07 13.80
CA ALA A 61 -49.52 6.62 15.14
C ALA A 61 -50.76 7.34 15.64
N ARG A 62 -50.75 8.68 15.51
CA ARG A 62 -51.88 9.53 15.91
C ARG A 62 -53.14 9.17 15.13
N ALA A 63 -53.02 9.01 13.81
CA ALA A 63 -54.14 8.60 12.96
C ALA A 63 -54.68 7.21 13.32
N LYS A 64 -53.82 6.30 13.80
CA LYS A 64 -54.23 4.97 14.28
C LYS A 64 -54.90 5.03 15.65
N ALA A 65 -54.37 5.83 16.58
CA ALA A 65 -54.93 6.06 17.91
C ALA A 65 -56.34 6.66 17.86
N GLU A 66 -56.57 7.63 16.96
CA GLU A 66 -57.87 8.27 16.76
C GLU A 66 -58.93 7.27 16.24
N MET A 67 -58.52 6.30 15.42
CA MET A 67 -59.41 5.29 14.85
C MET A 67 -59.74 4.14 15.81
N ASP A 68 -58.76 3.72 16.63
CA ASP A 68 -58.94 2.62 17.59
C ASP A 68 -59.50 3.11 18.94
N GLY A 69 -59.65 4.43 19.13
CA GLY A 69 -60.15 5.03 20.37
C GLY A 69 -59.21 4.85 21.57
N THR A 70 -57.96 4.46 21.33
CA THR A 70 -56.93 4.18 22.34
C THR A 70 -55.99 5.37 22.53
N ALA A 71 -55.37 5.49 23.71
CA ALA A 71 -54.33 6.48 23.93
C ALA A 71 -53.13 6.27 22.98
N ILE A 72 -52.49 7.37 22.55
CA ILE A 72 -51.34 7.35 21.62
C ILE A 72 -50.22 6.44 22.14
N SER A 73 -50.03 6.37 23.46
CA SER A 73 -49.02 5.56 24.14
C SER A 73 -49.24 4.04 24.05
N GLN A 74 -50.44 3.59 23.67
CA GLN A 74 -50.77 2.17 23.51
C GLN A 74 -50.66 1.70 22.06
N VAL A 75 -50.44 2.62 21.12
CA VAL A 75 -50.24 2.28 19.71
C VAL A 75 -48.79 1.86 19.52
N ASN A 76 -48.60 0.62 19.07
CA ASN A 76 -47.27 0.10 18.72
C ASN A 76 -46.62 0.98 17.64
N ASN A 77 -45.71 1.84 18.06
CA ASN A 77 -44.87 2.64 17.20
C ASN A 77 -43.50 2.00 17.05
N ILE A 78 -43.13 1.80 15.80
CA ILE A 78 -41.78 1.36 15.46
C ILE A 78 -40.76 2.49 15.70
N LEU A 79 -41.16 3.76 15.61
CA LEU A 79 -40.29 4.92 15.85
C LEU A 79 -40.82 5.73 17.03
N ASP A 80 -40.81 5.17 18.24
CA ASP A 80 -41.35 5.84 19.43
C ASP A 80 -40.36 6.87 20.02
N ASN A 81 -39.06 6.57 19.94
CA ASN A 81 -38.00 7.47 20.41
C ASN A 81 -37.13 7.99 19.24
N PRO A 82 -36.74 9.28 19.19
CA PRO A 82 -35.80 9.81 18.19
C PRO A 82 -34.48 9.04 18.10
N ALA A 83 -33.98 8.49 19.22
CA ALA A 83 -32.75 7.67 19.21
C ALA A 83 -32.97 6.28 18.61
N GLU A 84 -34.13 5.65 18.86
CA GLU A 84 -34.50 4.38 18.23
C GLU A 84 -34.72 4.56 16.72
N SER A 85 -35.25 5.72 16.32
CA SER A 85 -35.44 6.10 14.92
C SER A 85 -34.13 6.12 14.13
N ILE A 86 -33.06 6.62 14.72
CA ILE A 86 -31.71 6.61 14.14
C ILE A 86 -31.24 5.16 13.92
N MET A 87 -31.36 4.31 14.94
CA MET A 87 -30.95 2.90 14.87
C MET A 87 -31.74 2.13 13.82
N ARG A 88 -33.06 2.32 13.75
CA ARG A 88 -33.91 1.67 12.75
C ARG A 88 -33.61 2.17 11.33
N MET A 89 -33.29 3.45 11.17
CA MET A 89 -32.84 3.97 9.88
C MET A 89 -31.52 3.33 9.44
N PHE A 90 -30.59 3.14 10.37
CA PHE A 90 -29.35 2.41 10.10
C PHE A 90 -29.60 0.95 9.70
N ILE A 91 -30.45 0.23 10.43
CA ILE A 91 -30.80 -1.16 10.08
C ILE A 91 -31.48 -1.25 8.71
N MET A 92 -32.34 -0.28 8.38
CA MET A 92 -32.96 -0.18 7.07
C MET A 92 -31.92 -0.06 5.95
N THR A 93 -30.89 0.79 6.10
CA THR A 93 -29.82 0.96 5.09
C THR A 93 -28.95 -0.27 4.86
N ILE A 94 -28.93 -1.24 5.79
CA ILE A 94 -28.16 -2.47 5.67
C ILE A 94 -28.92 -3.52 4.84
N GLY A 95 -30.25 -3.43 4.74
CA GLY A 95 -31.05 -4.32 3.91
C GLY A 95 -32.40 -4.74 4.48
N GLU A 96 -32.76 -4.34 5.71
CA GLU A 96 -34.07 -4.64 6.30
C GLU A 96 -35.19 -3.66 5.88
N PHE A 97 -35.14 -3.19 4.64
CA PHE A 97 -36.08 -2.20 4.11
C PHE A 97 -37.52 -2.74 3.99
N THR A 98 -37.70 -4.05 3.90
CA THR A 98 -39.03 -4.70 3.75
C THR A 98 -39.91 -4.51 4.99
N VAL A 99 -39.34 -4.64 6.19
CA VAL A 99 -40.08 -4.46 7.45
C VAL A 99 -40.49 -3.01 7.59
N PHE A 100 -39.58 -2.07 7.32
CA PHE A 100 -39.85 -0.64 7.37
C PHE A 100 -40.94 -0.21 6.38
N TYR A 101 -40.88 -0.70 5.13
CA TYR A 101 -41.85 -0.38 4.08
C TYR A 101 -43.26 -0.89 4.40
N ARG A 102 -43.38 -2.10 4.96
CA ARG A 102 -44.68 -2.68 5.34
C ARG A 102 -45.43 -1.80 6.34
N GLU A 103 -44.70 -1.29 7.32
CA GLU A 103 -45.24 -0.50 8.42
C GLU A 103 -45.59 0.92 7.95
N LEU A 104 -44.78 1.48 7.05
CA LEU A 104 -45.10 2.71 6.34
C LEU A 104 -46.37 2.59 5.49
N ASN A 105 -46.57 1.45 4.81
CA ASN A 105 -47.75 1.20 4.00
C ASN A 105 -49.02 0.96 4.85
N GLY A 106 -48.87 0.47 6.09
CA GLY A 106 -49.95 0.29 7.06
C GLY A 106 -50.55 1.60 7.61
N CYS A 107 -49.93 2.74 7.31
CA CYS A 107 -50.45 4.04 7.70
C CYS A 107 -51.78 4.36 6.99
N LYS A 108 -52.85 4.60 7.76
CA LYS A 108 -54.19 4.92 7.23
C LYS A 108 -54.24 6.31 6.57
N GLN A 109 -53.46 7.28 7.07
CA GLN A 109 -53.43 8.64 6.54
C GLN A 109 -52.77 8.70 5.16
N GLN A 110 -53.55 8.99 4.12
CA GLN A 110 -53.16 8.86 2.72
C GLN A 110 -52.03 9.82 2.32
N LEU A 111 -52.08 11.06 2.82
CA LEU A 111 -51.07 12.09 2.54
C LEU A 111 -49.69 11.70 3.11
N MET A 112 -49.65 11.35 4.39
CA MET A 112 -48.40 10.97 5.08
C MET A 112 -47.81 9.68 4.53
N ARG A 113 -48.65 8.70 4.16
CA ARG A 113 -48.22 7.47 3.49
C ARG A 113 -47.53 7.76 2.15
N ASN A 114 -48.09 8.64 1.33
CA ASN A 114 -47.52 8.96 0.03
C ASN A 114 -46.21 9.75 0.15
N ILE A 115 -46.17 10.74 1.06
CA ILE A 115 -44.94 11.50 1.36
C ILE A 115 -43.85 10.57 1.89
N GLY A 116 -44.20 9.66 2.80
CA GLY A 116 -43.27 8.67 3.33
C GLY A 116 -42.69 7.76 2.25
N LYS A 117 -43.52 7.25 1.33
CA LYS A 117 -43.04 6.41 0.21
C LYS A 117 -42.09 7.16 -0.70
N PHE A 118 -42.38 8.43 -1.00
CA PHE A 118 -41.50 9.28 -1.79
C PHE A 118 -40.16 9.51 -1.08
N LEU A 119 -40.20 9.91 0.20
CA LEU A 119 -39.01 10.14 1.02
C LEU A 119 -38.15 8.88 1.14
N PHE A 120 -38.78 7.72 1.26
CA PHE A 120 -38.12 6.42 1.31
C PHE A 120 -37.33 6.13 0.04
N ILE A 121 -37.91 6.34 -1.14
CA ILE A 121 -37.21 6.14 -2.42
C ILE A 121 -36.04 7.12 -2.56
N VAL A 122 -36.25 8.39 -2.22
CA VAL A 122 -35.19 9.42 -2.30
C VAL A 122 -34.03 9.09 -1.36
N PHE A 123 -34.34 8.69 -0.12
CA PHE A 123 -33.34 8.30 0.86
C PHE A 123 -32.54 7.08 0.39
N GLU A 124 -33.22 6.03 -0.09
CA GLU A 124 -32.57 4.79 -0.53
C GLU A 124 -31.64 5.03 -1.73
N LEU A 125 -32.08 5.85 -2.69
CA LEU A 125 -31.26 6.24 -3.83
C LEU A 125 -30.05 7.07 -3.40
N PHE A 126 -30.24 8.03 -2.49
CA PHE A 126 -29.17 8.88 -2.00
C PHE A 126 -28.11 8.06 -1.24
N VAL A 127 -28.54 7.20 -0.30
CA VAL A 127 -27.65 6.31 0.45
C VAL A 127 -26.92 5.35 -0.47
N SER A 128 -27.60 4.76 -1.46
CA SER A 128 -26.97 3.87 -2.43
C SER A 128 -25.87 4.56 -3.23
N ILE A 129 -26.13 5.74 -3.80
CA ILE A 129 -25.11 6.53 -4.52
C ILE A 129 -23.93 6.86 -3.60
N MET A 130 -24.23 7.23 -2.36
CA MET A 130 -23.22 7.59 -1.37
C MET A 130 -22.34 6.37 -1.01
N GLN A 131 -22.93 5.17 -0.83
CA GLN A 131 -22.23 3.91 -0.60
C GLN A 131 -21.39 3.46 -1.82
N PHE A 132 -21.86 3.67 -3.05
CA PHE A 132 -21.05 3.40 -4.25
C PHE A 132 -19.90 4.39 -4.39
N ASN A 133 -20.13 5.67 -4.08
CA ASN A 133 -19.09 6.71 -4.09
C ASN A 133 -17.97 6.39 -3.09
N LEU A 134 -18.28 5.74 -1.96
CA LEU A 134 -17.27 5.19 -1.06
C LEU A 134 -16.42 4.10 -1.69
N LEU A 135 -17.08 3.08 -2.25
CA LEU A 135 -16.43 1.89 -2.78
C LEU A 135 -15.45 2.27 -3.89
N ILE A 136 -15.85 3.19 -4.76
CA ILE A 136 -15.05 3.62 -5.92
C ILE A 136 -13.92 4.56 -5.51
N ALA A 137 -14.19 5.61 -4.72
CA ALA A 137 -13.16 6.60 -4.38
C ALA A 137 -12.01 6.00 -3.55
N MET A 138 -12.32 5.03 -2.70
CA MET A 138 -11.37 4.35 -1.82
C MET A 138 -10.56 3.29 -2.56
N MET A 139 -11.19 2.44 -3.38
CA MET A 139 -10.45 1.44 -4.17
C MET A 139 -9.55 2.09 -5.22
N THR A 140 -9.99 3.18 -5.88
CA THR A 140 -9.19 3.86 -6.91
C THR A 140 -7.94 4.55 -6.33
N ARG A 141 -8.08 5.33 -5.24
CA ARG A 141 -6.93 6.03 -4.64
C ARG A 141 -5.89 5.08 -4.05
N THR A 142 -6.34 4.01 -3.40
CA THR A 142 -5.41 3.04 -2.81
C THR A 142 -4.70 2.21 -3.88
N TYR A 143 -5.36 1.86 -4.97
CA TYR A 143 -4.73 1.19 -6.11
C TYR A 143 -3.63 2.05 -6.77
N GLU A 144 -3.88 3.34 -6.96
CA GLU A 144 -2.91 4.29 -7.53
C GLU A 144 -1.70 4.53 -6.61
N GLU A 145 -1.92 4.65 -5.29
CA GLU A 145 -0.83 4.87 -4.31
C GLU A 145 0.05 3.62 -4.11
N ILE A 146 -0.53 2.42 -4.25
CA ILE A 146 0.17 1.13 -4.08
C ILE A 146 0.96 0.74 -5.31
N SER A 147 0.41 0.95 -6.50
CA SER A 147 1.11 0.66 -7.76
C SER A 147 2.35 1.55 -7.95
N SER A 148 2.35 2.76 -7.38
CA SER A 148 3.43 3.74 -7.54
C SER A 148 4.57 3.63 -6.51
N THR A 149 4.38 2.95 -5.35
CA THR A 149 5.32 3.06 -4.22
C THR A 149 5.86 1.73 -3.64
N PRO A 150 6.62 0.92 -4.39
CA PRO A 150 7.23 -0.32 -3.89
C PRO A 150 8.33 -0.11 -2.83
N LYS A 151 8.63 1.14 -2.43
CA LYS A 151 9.65 1.48 -1.41
C LYS A 151 9.06 1.78 -0.03
N GLU A 152 7.76 2.03 0.08
CA GLU A 152 7.12 2.43 1.33
C GLU A 152 7.15 1.29 2.38
N TRP A 153 6.99 0.05 1.92
CA TRP A 153 7.15 -1.12 2.80
C TRP A 153 8.55 -1.22 3.40
N LYS A 154 9.61 -0.83 2.66
CA LYS A 154 10.99 -0.85 3.17
C LYS A 154 11.20 0.19 4.25
N ARG A 155 10.60 1.38 4.09
CA ARG A 155 10.62 2.46 5.09
C ARG A 155 9.99 1.99 6.39
N GLN A 156 8.82 1.36 6.30
CA GLN A 156 8.09 0.87 7.47
C GLN A 156 8.78 -0.31 8.14
N TRP A 157 9.37 -1.22 7.35
CA TRP A 157 10.16 -2.32 7.88
C TRP A 157 11.39 -1.82 8.65
N ALA A 158 12.09 -0.81 8.11
CA ALA A 158 13.20 -0.17 8.82
C ALA A 158 12.76 0.50 10.13
N GLN A 159 11.60 1.15 10.16
CA GLN A 159 11.06 1.77 11.37
C GLN A 159 10.73 0.74 12.46
N VAL A 160 10.17 -0.42 12.10
CA VAL A 160 9.90 -1.51 13.06
C VAL A 160 11.19 -2.09 13.61
N ILE A 161 12.19 -2.33 12.76
CA ILE A 161 13.52 -2.80 13.21
C ILE A 161 14.13 -1.82 14.19
N LEU A 162 14.10 -0.52 13.88
CA LEU A 162 14.64 0.51 14.76
C LEU A 162 13.92 0.53 16.11
N MET A 163 12.58 0.45 16.14
CA MET A 163 11.83 0.33 17.39
C MET A 163 12.19 -0.91 18.20
N LEU A 164 12.37 -2.06 17.54
CA LEU A 164 12.82 -3.30 18.18
C LEU A 164 14.23 -3.15 18.74
N GLU A 165 15.17 -2.59 17.98
CA GLU A 165 16.53 -2.31 18.45
C GLU A 165 16.53 -1.36 19.66
N LEU A 166 15.64 -0.35 19.67
CA LEU A 166 15.47 0.55 20.81
C LEU A 166 14.94 -0.15 22.06
N SER A 167 14.10 -1.17 21.90
CA SER A 167 13.54 -1.95 23.02
C SER A 167 14.52 -2.95 23.65
N LEU A 168 15.63 -3.27 22.96
CA LEU A 168 16.68 -4.17 23.48
C LEU A 168 17.59 -3.47 24.49
N LYS A 169 18.15 -4.24 25.43
CA LYS A 169 19.15 -3.76 26.38
C LYS A 169 20.42 -3.29 25.64
N PRO A 170 21.15 -2.27 26.15
CA PRO A 170 22.32 -1.70 25.47
C PRO A 170 23.42 -2.73 25.12
N ARG A 171 23.59 -3.76 25.97
CA ARG A 171 24.57 -4.83 25.76
C ARG A 171 24.21 -5.72 24.56
N ASP A 172 22.94 -6.11 24.44
CA ASP A 172 22.47 -6.97 23.35
C ASP A 172 22.49 -6.24 22.01
N ARG A 173 22.17 -4.93 22.02
CA ARG A 173 22.28 -4.06 20.85
C ARG A 173 23.73 -3.96 20.35
N LEU A 174 24.70 -3.84 21.26
CA LEU A 174 26.11 -3.81 20.91
C LEU A 174 26.55 -5.13 20.25
N ILE A 175 26.14 -6.27 20.81
CA ILE A 175 26.45 -7.60 20.25
C ILE A 175 25.87 -7.73 18.82
N ALA A 176 24.64 -7.29 18.61
CA ALA A 176 24.02 -7.28 17.28
C ALA A 176 24.81 -6.40 16.29
N LEU A 177 25.19 -5.18 16.69
CA LEU A 177 26.00 -4.28 15.85
C LEU A 177 27.36 -4.90 15.47
N LEU A 178 28.02 -5.56 16.42
CA LEU A 178 29.30 -6.24 16.19
C LEU A 178 29.16 -7.43 15.23
N LYS A 179 28.01 -8.08 15.18
CA LYS A 179 27.73 -9.23 14.30
C LYS A 179 27.61 -8.82 12.83
N TYR A 180 27.01 -7.67 12.55
CA TYR A 180 26.77 -7.21 11.18
C TYR A 180 27.86 -6.27 10.63
N SER A 181 28.71 -5.69 11.49
CA SER A 181 29.76 -4.74 11.11
C SER A 181 31.16 -5.36 11.14
N ARG A 182 32.03 -4.97 10.21
CA ARG A 182 33.44 -5.39 10.15
C ARG A 182 34.37 -4.20 10.34
N PRO A 183 35.51 -4.34 11.05
CA PRO A 183 36.48 -3.24 11.20
C PRO A 183 37.12 -2.88 9.87
N ILE A 184 37.47 -1.59 9.69
CA ILE A 184 38.11 -1.07 8.49
C ILE A 184 39.62 -0.96 8.72
N GLY A 185 40.40 -1.72 7.93
CA GLY A 185 41.86 -1.72 8.06
C GLY A 185 42.36 -2.16 9.44
N THR A 186 43.32 -1.40 10.00
CA THR A 186 43.95 -1.67 11.30
C THR A 186 43.23 -1.03 12.49
N ASP A 187 42.40 -0.01 12.24
CA ASP A 187 41.66 0.70 13.28
C ASP A 187 40.34 -0.03 13.63
N LYS A 188 40.30 -0.64 14.82
CA LYS A 188 39.14 -1.41 15.30
C LYS A 188 37.93 -0.54 15.63
N ARG A 189 38.10 0.79 15.75
CA ARG A 189 37.01 1.72 16.07
C ARG A 189 36.16 2.05 14.84
N LYS A 190 36.77 2.10 13.66
CA LYS A 190 36.05 2.35 12.40
C LYS A 190 35.50 1.04 11.86
N ARG A 191 34.18 0.98 11.68
CA ARG A 191 33.48 -0.22 11.23
C ARG A 191 32.64 0.08 10.00
N ALA A 192 32.51 -0.90 9.11
CA ALA A 192 31.77 -0.80 7.86
C ALA A 192 30.89 -2.04 7.64
N PHE A 193 29.89 -1.87 6.78
CA PHE A 193 29.06 -2.96 6.27
C PHE A 193 29.58 -3.42 4.92
N VAL A 194 29.68 -4.73 4.73
CA VAL A 194 30.07 -5.32 3.45
C VAL A 194 28.80 -5.59 2.66
N VAL A 195 28.64 -4.91 1.52
CA VAL A 195 27.49 -5.08 0.62
C VAL A 195 27.98 -5.63 -0.71
N ALA A 196 27.59 -6.87 -1.02
CA ALA A 196 27.80 -7.43 -2.36
C ALA A 196 26.68 -6.93 -3.27
N ARG A 197 27.00 -6.03 -4.21
CA ARG A 197 26.04 -5.56 -5.23
C ARG A 197 26.32 -6.31 -6.54
N LYS A 198 25.31 -7.04 -7.05
CA LYS A 198 25.32 -7.57 -8.41
C LYS A 198 24.88 -6.46 -9.36
N THR A 199 25.82 -5.90 -10.12
CA THR A 199 25.55 -4.79 -11.03
C THR A 199 25.05 -5.32 -12.38
N THR A 200 23.75 -5.18 -12.64
CA THR A 200 23.14 -5.48 -13.95
C THR A 200 23.09 -4.21 -14.81
N ARG A 201 23.26 -4.30 -16.15
CA ARG A 201 23.27 -3.14 -17.09
C ARG A 201 22.07 -2.21 -16.94
N GLU A 202 20.93 -2.72 -16.50
CA GLU A 202 19.69 -1.95 -16.29
C GLU A 202 19.69 -1.10 -15.01
N SER A 203 20.49 -1.48 -14.01
CA SER A 203 20.52 -0.86 -12.67
C SER A 203 21.55 0.27 -12.49
N LEU A 204 22.33 0.54 -13.55
CA LEU A 204 23.35 1.59 -13.59
C LEU A 204 22.71 2.93 -13.97
N SER A 205 23.15 4.02 -13.31
CA SER A 205 22.81 5.38 -13.72
C SER A 205 23.27 5.63 -15.17
N GLN A 206 22.60 6.52 -15.91
CA GLN A 206 23.01 6.89 -17.28
C GLN A 206 24.50 7.28 -17.33
N THR A 207 24.97 8.05 -16.34
CA THR A 207 26.37 8.45 -16.18
C THR A 207 27.32 7.25 -15.98
N GLU A 208 26.89 6.24 -15.22
CA GLU A 208 27.70 5.04 -14.99
C GLU A 208 27.73 4.12 -16.22
N LYS A 209 26.70 4.16 -17.07
CA LYS A 209 26.68 3.45 -18.36
C LYS A 209 27.64 4.10 -19.36
N GLU A 210 27.59 5.43 -19.49
CA GLU A 210 28.48 6.19 -20.37
C GLU A 210 29.95 6.02 -19.99
N LEU A 211 30.27 6.05 -18.68
CA LEU A 211 31.63 5.83 -18.19
C LEU A 211 32.14 4.42 -18.52
N ARG A 212 31.28 3.41 -18.41
CA ARG A 212 31.63 2.02 -18.79
C ARG A 212 31.82 1.86 -20.29
N GLU A 213 30.97 2.50 -21.10
CA GLU A 213 31.11 2.50 -22.56
C GLU A 213 32.38 3.23 -23.01
N GLN A 214 32.77 4.32 -22.34
CA GLN A 214 34.07 4.95 -22.54
C GLN A 214 35.22 4.00 -22.19
N GLN A 215 35.21 3.40 -20.99
CA GLN A 215 36.23 2.42 -20.61
C GLN A 215 36.34 1.25 -21.59
N GLU A 216 35.21 0.72 -22.07
CA GLU A 216 35.22 -0.37 -23.06
C GLU A 216 35.80 0.08 -24.41
N ARG A 217 35.48 1.30 -24.85
CA ARG A 217 36.06 1.89 -26.08
C ARG A 217 37.57 2.11 -25.94
N ASP A 218 38.02 2.61 -24.79
CA ASP A 218 39.44 2.85 -24.52
C ASP A 218 40.22 1.53 -24.51
N ILE A 219 39.70 0.49 -23.84
CA ILE A 219 40.28 -0.85 -23.84
C ILE A 219 40.32 -1.43 -25.27
N GLN A 220 39.27 -1.24 -26.08
CA GLN A 220 39.26 -1.70 -27.47
C GLN A 220 40.26 -0.95 -28.34
N GLN A 221 40.41 0.35 -28.16
CA GLN A 221 41.42 1.15 -28.86
C GLN A 221 42.83 0.74 -28.45
N GLU A 222 43.07 0.51 -27.16
CA GLU A 222 44.35 0.00 -26.65
C GLU A 222 44.69 -1.37 -27.26
N LYS A 223 43.72 -2.30 -27.28
CA LYS A 223 43.90 -3.60 -27.95
C LYS A 223 44.20 -3.47 -29.44
N ARG A 224 43.52 -2.58 -30.17
CA ARG A 224 43.75 -2.34 -31.60
C ARG A 224 45.12 -1.72 -31.87
N THR A 225 45.56 -0.77 -31.04
CA THR A 225 46.89 -0.15 -31.19
C THR A 225 48.00 -1.14 -30.88
N LEU A 226 47.84 -1.96 -29.84
CA LEU A 226 48.74 -3.08 -29.52
C LEU A 226 48.82 -4.08 -30.67
N LEU A 227 47.70 -4.49 -31.25
CA LEU A 227 47.66 -5.40 -32.41
C LEU A 227 48.38 -4.80 -33.63
N LYS A 228 48.14 -3.52 -33.95
CA LYS A 228 48.83 -2.84 -35.05
C LYS A 228 50.34 -2.75 -34.84
N ARG A 229 50.79 -2.48 -33.61
CA ARG A 229 52.21 -2.51 -33.24
C ARG A 229 52.80 -3.90 -33.47
N ARG A 230 52.14 -4.95 -32.95
CA ARG A 230 52.57 -6.35 -33.15
C ARG A 230 52.64 -6.74 -34.63
N LEU A 231 51.68 -6.33 -35.46
CA LEU A 231 51.67 -6.63 -36.89
C LEU A 231 52.80 -5.91 -37.63
N LYS A 232 53.07 -4.64 -37.28
CA LYS A 232 54.18 -3.87 -37.84
C LYS A 232 55.54 -4.48 -37.46
N ASP A 233 55.69 -4.91 -36.21
CA ASP A 233 56.89 -5.61 -35.75
C ASP A 233 57.10 -6.91 -36.54
N MET A 234 56.05 -7.70 -36.75
CA MET A 234 56.13 -8.92 -37.58
C MET A 234 56.45 -8.65 -39.06
N ALA A 235 55.85 -7.62 -39.65
CA ALA A 235 56.14 -7.23 -41.04
C ALA A 235 57.58 -6.72 -41.20
N ASN A 236 58.09 -5.96 -40.24
CA ASN A 236 59.50 -5.53 -40.21
C ASN A 236 60.44 -6.74 -40.08
N LEU A 237 60.09 -7.72 -39.23
CA LEU A 237 60.83 -8.98 -39.10
C LEU A 237 60.81 -9.81 -40.39
N ALA A 238 59.71 -9.79 -41.15
CA ALA A 238 59.60 -10.48 -42.44
C ALA A 238 60.41 -9.78 -43.55
N ASN A 239 60.27 -8.45 -43.70
CA ASN A 239 61.06 -7.67 -44.67
C ASN A 239 62.57 -7.75 -44.41
N ASN A 240 62.99 -7.80 -43.14
CA ASN A 240 64.39 -7.97 -42.78
C ASN A 240 64.90 -9.42 -42.98
N LYS A 241 63.98 -10.37 -43.19
CA LYS A 241 64.26 -11.76 -43.57
C LYS A 241 64.44 -11.91 -45.07
N ASP A 242 63.75 -11.09 -45.86
CA ASP A 242 63.88 -11.06 -47.32
C ASP A 242 65.14 -10.31 -47.79
N SER A 243 65.73 -9.46 -46.94
CA SER A 243 67.01 -8.76 -47.22
C SER A 243 68.27 -9.52 -46.79
N LEU A 244 68.17 -10.55 -45.94
CA LEU A 244 69.29 -11.43 -45.58
C LEU A 244 68.91 -12.89 -45.79
N GLY A 245 69.42 -13.47 -46.88
CA GLY A 245 69.37 -14.91 -47.09
C GLY A 245 69.98 -15.68 -45.91
N GLY A 246 69.16 -16.53 -45.28
CA GLY A 246 69.64 -17.69 -44.52
C GLY A 246 69.40 -17.68 -43.00
N LYS A 247 68.86 -18.82 -42.54
CA LYS A 247 68.73 -19.35 -41.16
C LYS A 247 67.58 -18.82 -40.30
N MET A 248 66.50 -19.61 -40.31
CA MET A 248 65.46 -19.62 -39.28
C MET A 248 66.03 -20.18 -37.96
N ARG A 249 65.93 -19.42 -36.87
CA ARG A 249 66.02 -19.95 -35.49
C ARG A 249 64.59 -20.08 -34.93
N PRO A 250 64.28 -21.12 -34.13
CA PRO A 250 62.92 -21.41 -33.71
C PRO A 250 62.38 -20.34 -32.77
N LEU A 251 61.08 -20.08 -32.90
CA LEU A 251 60.31 -19.16 -32.06
C LEU A 251 60.20 -19.75 -30.65
N THR A 252 60.76 -19.10 -29.65
CA THR A 252 60.58 -19.48 -28.25
C THR A 252 59.14 -19.16 -27.81
N SER A 253 58.37 -20.22 -27.61
CA SER A 253 57.05 -20.17 -26.96
C SER A 253 57.24 -19.77 -25.50
N TYR A 254 56.87 -18.54 -25.15
CA TYR A 254 56.55 -18.18 -23.77
C TYR A 254 55.04 -17.93 -23.68
N LEU A 255 54.30 -19.03 -23.60
CA LEU A 255 52.98 -19.08 -22.97
C LEU A 255 53.18 -18.96 -21.46
N ASN A 256 53.18 -17.73 -20.94
CA ASN A 256 52.84 -17.51 -19.53
C ASN A 256 51.34 -17.25 -19.47
N ALA A 257 50.59 -18.31 -19.14
CA ALA A 257 49.25 -18.17 -18.59
C ALA A 257 49.35 -17.44 -17.23
N PRO A 258 48.48 -16.46 -16.93
CA PRO A 258 48.40 -15.95 -15.58
C PRO A 258 47.73 -17.01 -14.69
N SER A 259 48.46 -17.51 -13.70
CA SER A 259 47.88 -18.34 -12.64
C SER A 259 46.90 -17.51 -11.84
N THR A 260 45.62 -17.84 -11.93
CA THR A 260 44.61 -17.45 -10.95
C THR A 260 44.96 -18.06 -9.60
N ARG A 261 45.23 -17.21 -8.61
CA ARG A 261 45.03 -17.49 -7.20
C ARG A 261 44.37 -16.29 -6.54
#